data_AF-A0A7C5QMK6-F1
#
_entry.id   AF-A0A7C5QMK6-F1
#
_cell.length_a   1.000
_cell.length_b   1.000
_cell.length_c   1.000
_cell.angle_alpha   90.00
_cell.angle_beta   90.00
_cell.angle_gamma   90.00
#
_symmetry.space_group_name_H-M   'P 1'
#
loop_
_entity.id
_entity.type
_entity.pdbx_description
1 polymer ?
#
loop_
_entity_poly.entity_id
_entity_poly.type
_entity_poly.pdbx_seq_one_letter_code
_entity_poly.pdbx_strand_id
1 'polypeptide(L)'
;MNTLTLTPGAVTLAQLADIFWTGAAIRLDRTCRPAVDHAARQIAHAAAGEVPVYGVNTGFGKLASIKVAPGDTATLQRNLILSHCCGVGEAVTVPIARLMMALKLLSFGRGASGVTWDRIALLEAMLERGVTPVIPAQGSVGASGDLAPLSHMTAVLIGHGKAAYQGRIMDGGAALKAAGLSPITLGPKEGLAFINGTQFSTAHALAGLFKAWRAAQNALVTSAMSTDAIMGSTAPTQPEIHALRGHRGQIETAAAMRALLDGSDIRASHVDGDTRVQDPYCIRCQPQVTGAAMDVLRQA
;
A
#
# COMPACT_ATOMS: atom_id res chain seq x y z
N MET A 1 10.62 16.18 5.58
CA MET A 1 10.31 14.85 4.99
C MET A 1 10.96 14.79 3.63
N ASN A 2 11.54 13.65 3.25
CA ASN A 2 11.98 13.44 1.88
C ASN A 2 10.75 13.26 0.98
N THR A 3 10.78 13.84 -0.23
CA THR A 3 9.69 13.73 -1.21
C THR A 3 10.18 12.92 -2.40
N LEU A 4 9.60 11.74 -2.62
CA LEU A 4 9.96 10.86 -3.73
C LEU A 4 9.22 11.28 -5.00
N THR A 5 9.94 11.39 -6.11
CA THR A 5 9.31 11.52 -7.44
C THR A 5 9.11 10.13 -8.02
N LEU A 6 7.86 9.78 -8.35
CA LEU A 6 7.48 8.46 -8.82
C LEU A 6 6.86 8.51 -10.22
N THR A 7 7.34 7.64 -11.10
CA THR A 7 6.80 7.48 -12.46
C THR A 7 5.70 6.41 -12.47
N PRO A 8 4.44 6.76 -12.78
CA PRO A 8 3.33 5.81 -12.80
C PRO A 8 3.58 4.59 -13.69
N GLY A 9 3.50 3.38 -13.12
CA GLY A 9 3.74 2.12 -13.82
C GLY A 9 5.20 1.67 -13.88
N ALA A 10 6.13 2.42 -13.30
CA ALA A 10 7.53 2.02 -13.12
C ALA A 10 7.94 2.00 -11.63
N VAL A 11 6.98 2.09 -10.72
CA VAL A 11 7.23 2.12 -9.27
C VAL A 11 7.58 0.72 -8.77
N THR A 12 8.65 0.64 -7.99
CA THR A 12 9.13 -0.61 -7.40
C THR A 12 8.54 -0.86 -6.01
N LEU A 13 8.52 -2.13 -5.58
CA LEU A 13 8.15 -2.49 -4.21
C LEU A 13 9.05 -1.82 -3.16
N ALA A 14 10.34 -1.60 -3.47
CA ALA A 14 11.27 -0.91 -2.57
C ALA A 14 10.85 0.55 -2.31
N GLN A 15 10.40 1.27 -3.35
CA GLN A 15 9.88 2.64 -3.19
C GLN A 15 8.57 2.65 -2.38
N LEU A 16 7.68 1.68 -2.61
CA LEU A 16 6.44 1.55 -1.82
C LEU A 16 6.74 1.20 -0.35
N ALA A 17 7.75 0.37 -0.11
CA ALA A 17 8.22 0.05 1.24
C ALA A 17 8.83 1.28 1.93
N ASP A 18 9.62 2.10 1.22
CA ASP A 18 10.15 3.34 1.77
C ASP A 18 9.02 4.27 2.25
N ILE A 19 8.00 4.50 1.41
CA ILE A 19 6.81 5.29 1.80
C ILE A 19 6.14 4.72 3.05
N PHE A 20 5.97 3.40 3.11
CA PHE A 20 5.34 2.73 4.25
C PHE A 20 6.16 2.90 5.54
N TRP A 21 7.47 2.75 5.49
CA TRP A 21 8.32 2.76 6.68
C TRP A 21 8.71 4.17 7.15
N THR A 22 9.00 5.07 6.22
CA THR A 22 9.51 6.42 6.52
C THR A 22 8.41 7.47 6.51
N GLY A 23 7.25 7.15 5.95
CA GLY A 23 6.18 8.11 5.73
C GLY A 23 6.55 9.17 4.68
N ALA A 24 7.52 8.91 3.80
CA ALA A 24 7.92 9.82 2.73
C ALA A 24 6.71 10.37 1.95
N ALA A 25 6.77 11.65 1.62
CA ALA A 25 5.79 12.23 0.71
C ALA A 25 6.11 11.78 -0.72
N ILE A 26 5.12 11.83 -1.61
CA ILE A 26 5.35 11.53 -3.03
C ILE A 26 4.85 12.66 -3.92
N ARG A 27 5.49 12.78 -5.08
CA ARG A 27 5.01 13.53 -6.23
C ARG A 27 5.07 12.64 -7.45
N LEU A 28 4.09 12.77 -8.33
CA LEU A 28 4.12 12.11 -9.63
C LEU A 28 5.12 12.82 -10.52
N ASP A 29 5.92 12.02 -11.24
CA ASP A 29 6.72 12.52 -12.34
C ASP A 29 5.83 13.27 -13.33
N ARG A 30 6.21 14.51 -13.66
CA ARG A 30 5.36 15.42 -14.44
C ARG A 30 5.21 14.99 -15.89
N THR A 31 6.01 14.03 -16.37
CA THR A 31 5.81 13.38 -17.68
C THR A 31 4.44 12.71 -17.81
N CYS A 32 3.75 12.38 -16.72
CA CYS A 32 2.41 11.80 -16.76
C CYS A 32 1.29 12.83 -16.99
N ARG A 33 1.56 14.12 -16.78
CA ARG A 33 0.54 15.19 -16.80
C ARG A 33 -0.22 15.30 -18.14
N PRO A 34 0.44 15.24 -19.31
CA PRO A 34 -0.29 15.33 -20.58
C PRO A 34 -1.38 14.26 -20.75
N ALA A 35 -1.12 13.03 -20.30
CA ALA A 35 -2.08 11.93 -20.35
C ALA A 35 -3.26 12.15 -19.38
N VAL A 36 -2.98 12.62 -18.17
CA VAL A 36 -4.02 13.00 -17.19
C VAL A 36 -4.92 14.09 -17.75
N ASP A 37 -4.33 15.18 -18.25
CA ASP A 37 -5.08 16.32 -18.79
C ASP A 37 -5.90 15.92 -20.03
N HIS A 38 -5.39 14.99 -20.86
CA HIS A 38 -6.13 14.43 -21.99
C HIS A 38 -7.38 13.66 -21.53
N ALA A 39 -7.25 12.74 -20.58
CA ALA A 39 -8.39 11.99 -20.07
C ALA A 39 -9.43 12.89 -19.37
N ALA A 40 -8.98 13.93 -18.65
CA ALA A 40 -9.88 14.91 -18.05
C ALA A 40 -10.71 15.65 -19.10
N ARG A 41 -10.09 16.06 -20.22
CA ARG A 41 -10.80 16.69 -21.35
C ARG A 41 -11.83 15.76 -21.99
N GLN A 42 -11.53 14.47 -22.10
CA GLN A 42 -12.49 13.48 -22.62
C GLN A 42 -13.72 13.34 -21.72
N ILE A 43 -13.53 13.32 -20.39
CA ILE A 43 -14.65 13.31 -19.44
C ILE A 43 -15.46 14.60 -19.53
N ALA A 44 -14.82 15.77 -19.62
CA ALA A 44 -15.52 17.03 -19.79
C ALA A 44 -16.36 17.06 -21.08
N HIS A 45 -15.81 16.56 -22.18
CA HIS A 45 -16.54 16.44 -23.45
C HIS A 45 -17.74 15.48 -23.34
N ALA A 46 -17.54 14.31 -22.73
CA ALA A 46 -18.61 13.33 -22.52
C ALA A 46 -19.72 13.87 -21.60
N ALA A 47 -19.36 14.65 -20.57
CA ALA A 47 -20.33 15.26 -19.66
C ALA A 47 -21.22 16.32 -20.36
N ALA A 48 -20.72 16.97 -21.41
CA ALA A 48 -21.47 17.92 -22.21
C ALA A 48 -22.30 17.24 -23.33
N GLY A 49 -22.06 15.96 -23.60
CA GLY A 49 -22.77 15.20 -24.63
C GLY A 49 -24.08 14.57 -24.14
N GLU A 50 -24.91 14.11 -25.08
CA GLU A 50 -26.20 13.47 -24.79
C GLU A 50 -26.11 11.95 -24.57
N VAL A 51 -24.99 11.35 -24.99
CA VAL A 51 -24.72 9.91 -24.86
C VAL A 51 -24.55 9.58 -23.38
N PRO A 52 -25.31 8.61 -22.82
CA PRO A 52 -25.16 8.20 -21.43
C PRO A 52 -23.77 7.58 -21.16
N VAL A 53 -23.07 8.09 -20.15
CA VAL A 53 -21.78 7.59 -19.68
C VAL A 53 -21.81 7.44 -18.16
N TYR A 54 -21.56 6.21 -17.69
CA TYR A 54 -21.67 5.82 -16.28
C TYR A 54 -20.86 6.72 -15.35
N GLY A 55 -21.53 7.32 -14.37
CA GLY A 55 -20.92 8.18 -13.36
C GLY A 55 -20.40 9.52 -13.89
N VAL A 56 -20.60 9.83 -15.18
CA VAL A 56 -20.29 11.11 -15.81
C VAL A 56 -21.56 11.96 -15.91
N ASN A 57 -22.57 11.49 -16.67
CA ASN A 57 -23.88 12.14 -16.82
C ASN A 57 -25.05 11.21 -16.43
N THR A 58 -24.75 10.09 -15.77
CA THR A 58 -25.75 9.19 -15.16
C THR A 58 -25.44 8.92 -13.68
N GLY A 59 -26.41 8.35 -12.95
CA GLY A 59 -26.25 7.92 -11.56
C GLY A 59 -25.30 6.73 -11.35
N PHE A 60 -25.25 6.20 -10.12
CA PHE A 60 -24.35 5.09 -9.74
C PHE A 60 -25.12 3.83 -9.33
N GLY A 61 -24.51 2.65 -9.51
CA GLY A 61 -25.08 1.37 -9.08
C GLY A 61 -26.49 1.14 -9.66
N LYS A 62 -27.47 0.88 -8.77
CA LYS A 62 -28.87 0.68 -9.17
C LYS A 62 -29.49 1.87 -9.93
N LEU A 63 -28.91 3.06 -9.78
CA LEU A 63 -29.38 4.30 -10.42
C LEU A 63 -28.60 4.66 -11.70
N ALA A 64 -27.79 3.73 -12.24
CA ALA A 64 -26.97 3.94 -13.42
C ALA A 64 -27.74 4.34 -14.69
N SER A 65 -29.04 4.02 -14.76
CA SER A 65 -29.93 4.34 -15.88
C SER A 65 -30.55 5.74 -15.82
N ILE A 66 -30.39 6.47 -14.71
CA ILE A 66 -30.97 7.80 -14.52
C ILE A 66 -29.99 8.85 -15.02
N LYS A 67 -30.42 9.70 -15.98
CA LYS A 67 -29.66 10.86 -16.44
C LYS A 67 -29.60 11.94 -15.36
N VAL A 68 -28.47 12.62 -15.27
CA VAL A 68 -28.20 13.66 -14.27
C VAL A 68 -28.05 14.98 -15.01
N ALA A 69 -28.74 16.02 -14.55
CA ALA A 69 -28.59 17.34 -15.14
C ALA A 69 -27.17 17.89 -14.89
N PRO A 70 -26.58 18.63 -15.84
CA PRO A 70 -25.22 19.17 -15.68
C PRO A 70 -25.02 19.99 -14.40
N GLY A 71 -26.04 20.75 -13.98
CA GLY A 71 -26.01 21.56 -12.75
C GLY A 71 -25.95 20.75 -11.45
N ASP A 72 -26.41 19.49 -11.48
CA ASP A 72 -26.49 18.63 -10.28
C ASP A 72 -25.27 17.73 -10.12
N THR A 73 -24.34 17.73 -11.08
CA THR A 73 -23.25 16.76 -11.12
C THR A 73 -22.31 16.91 -9.91
N ALA A 74 -21.94 18.15 -9.54
CA ALA A 74 -21.09 18.37 -8.37
C ALA A 74 -21.75 17.88 -7.07
N THR A 75 -23.05 18.17 -6.90
CA THR A 75 -23.85 17.70 -5.75
C THR A 75 -23.93 16.18 -5.72
N LEU A 76 -24.17 15.54 -6.86
CA LEU A 76 -24.21 14.09 -6.97
C LEU A 76 -22.87 13.44 -6.56
N GLN A 77 -21.75 13.96 -7.04
CA GLN A 77 -20.42 13.42 -6.72
C GLN A 77 -20.09 13.62 -5.24
N ARG A 78 -20.44 14.78 -4.66
CA ARG A 78 -20.33 15.00 -3.22
C ARG A 78 -21.17 14.00 -2.42
N ASN A 79 -22.44 13.80 -2.81
CA ASN A 79 -23.35 12.90 -2.11
C ASN A 79 -22.93 11.43 -2.25
N LEU A 80 -22.32 11.05 -3.38
CA LEU A 80 -21.68 9.74 -3.53
C LEU A 80 -20.64 9.52 -2.42
N ILE A 81 -19.71 10.46 -2.24
CA ILE A 81 -18.66 10.33 -1.21
C ILE A 81 -19.29 10.22 0.18
N LEU A 82 -20.19 11.13 0.55
CA LEU A 82 -20.74 11.16 1.89
C LEU A 82 -21.62 9.96 2.21
N SER A 83 -22.42 9.48 1.25
CA SER A 83 -23.23 8.27 1.43
C SER A 83 -22.38 6.99 1.59
N HIS A 84 -21.18 6.97 1.02
CA HIS A 84 -20.27 5.83 1.09
C HIS A 84 -19.26 5.94 2.24
N CYS A 85 -19.30 7.00 3.06
CA CYS A 85 -18.53 7.10 4.31
C CYS A 85 -19.14 6.20 5.41
N CYS A 86 -19.39 4.92 5.10
CA CYS A 86 -20.02 3.93 5.98
C CYS A 86 -19.01 3.00 6.67
N GLY A 87 -17.71 3.24 6.51
CA GLY A 87 -16.68 2.49 7.22
C GLY A 87 -16.78 2.66 8.74
N VAL A 88 -16.44 1.61 9.50
CA VAL A 88 -16.54 1.55 10.97
C VAL A 88 -15.29 0.94 11.61
N GLY A 89 -15.25 0.93 12.94
CA GLY A 89 -14.17 0.35 13.73
C GLY A 89 -12.99 1.31 13.93
N GLU A 90 -11.90 0.77 14.47
CA GLU A 90 -10.66 1.51 14.68
C GLU A 90 -10.10 2.01 13.34
N ALA A 91 -9.50 3.20 13.35
CA ALA A 91 -8.88 3.75 12.17
C ALA A 91 -7.63 2.94 11.79
N VAL A 92 -7.37 2.83 10.49
CA VAL A 92 -6.09 2.29 10.01
C VAL A 92 -4.94 3.17 10.46
N THR A 93 -3.77 2.56 10.60
CA THR A 93 -2.55 3.28 10.97
C THR A 93 -2.17 4.34 9.92
N VAL A 94 -1.52 5.42 10.37
CA VAL A 94 -1.04 6.51 9.48
C VAL A 94 -0.20 5.99 8.31
N PRO A 95 0.75 5.04 8.47
CA PRO A 95 1.47 4.45 7.35
C PRO A 95 0.57 3.82 6.27
N ILE A 96 -0.50 3.12 6.67
CA ILE A 96 -1.45 2.50 5.73
C ILE A 96 -2.24 3.58 5.00
N ALA A 97 -2.77 4.58 5.71
CA ALA A 97 -3.51 5.68 5.08
C ALA A 97 -2.66 6.44 4.06
N ARG A 98 -1.39 6.73 4.40
CA ARG A 98 -0.45 7.41 3.49
C ARG A 98 -0.07 6.55 2.28
N LEU A 99 0.16 5.24 2.48
CA LEU A 99 0.41 4.31 1.37
C LEU A 99 -0.82 4.23 0.45
N MET A 100 -2.02 4.21 1.00
CA MET A 100 -3.27 4.23 0.23
C MET A 100 -3.39 5.50 -0.64
N MET A 101 -3.06 6.68 -0.09
CA MET A 101 -3.01 7.94 -0.84
C MET A 101 -1.96 7.89 -1.96
N ALA A 102 -0.78 7.35 -1.68
CA ALA A 102 0.28 7.19 -2.69
C ALA A 102 -0.16 6.28 -3.83
N LEU A 103 -0.77 5.13 -3.53
CA LEU A 103 -1.32 4.21 -4.54
C LEU A 103 -2.44 4.86 -5.36
N LYS A 104 -3.25 5.75 -4.77
CA LYS A 104 -4.28 6.49 -5.50
C LYS A 104 -3.64 7.47 -6.49
N LEU A 105 -2.63 8.22 -6.07
CA LEU A 105 -1.85 9.09 -6.95
C LEU A 105 -1.26 8.31 -8.12
N LEU A 106 -0.63 7.15 -7.86
CA LEU A 106 -0.06 6.31 -8.92
C LEU A 106 -1.12 5.83 -9.91
N SER A 107 -2.32 5.49 -9.44
CA SER A 107 -3.46 5.13 -10.29
C SER A 107 -3.91 6.31 -11.17
N PHE A 108 -4.04 7.51 -10.60
CA PHE A 108 -4.39 8.71 -11.37
C PHE A 108 -3.32 9.07 -12.40
N GLY A 109 -2.05 8.93 -12.03
CA GLY A 109 -0.91 9.17 -12.92
C GLY A 109 -0.87 8.28 -14.17
N ARG A 110 -1.61 7.17 -14.21
CA ARG A 110 -1.76 6.38 -15.45
C ARG A 110 -2.56 7.10 -16.53
N GLY A 111 -3.22 8.21 -16.21
CA GLY A 111 -3.93 9.05 -17.19
C GLY A 111 -5.19 8.41 -17.76
N ALA A 112 -5.84 7.52 -17.00
CA ALA A 112 -7.06 6.82 -17.45
C ALA A 112 -8.29 7.07 -16.56
N SER A 113 -8.12 7.80 -15.44
CA SER A 113 -9.21 8.04 -14.47
C SER A 113 -10.09 9.24 -14.86
N GLY A 114 -9.54 10.21 -15.59
CA GLY A 114 -10.25 11.42 -16.01
C GLY A 114 -10.45 12.47 -14.91
N VAL A 115 -9.59 12.44 -13.88
CA VAL A 115 -9.51 13.50 -12.87
C VAL A 115 -8.69 14.67 -13.38
N THR A 116 -8.99 15.86 -12.89
CA THR A 116 -8.21 17.07 -13.19
C THR A 116 -6.91 17.15 -12.35
N TRP A 117 -5.90 17.86 -12.85
CA TRP A 117 -4.57 17.87 -12.23
C TRP A 117 -4.55 18.46 -10.82
N ASP A 118 -5.44 19.40 -10.50
CA ASP A 118 -5.50 20.01 -9.17
C ASP A 118 -5.94 19.00 -8.08
N ARG A 119 -6.68 17.95 -8.44
CA ARG A 119 -7.03 16.83 -7.53
C ARG A 119 -5.78 16.04 -7.14
N ILE A 120 -4.91 15.78 -8.12
CA ILE A 120 -3.60 15.16 -7.90
C ILE A 120 -2.73 16.07 -7.04
N ALA A 121 -2.65 17.36 -7.39
CA ALA A 121 -1.85 18.34 -6.66
C ALA A 121 -2.27 18.47 -5.19
N LEU A 122 -3.59 18.43 -4.89
CA LEU A 122 -4.06 18.44 -3.51
C LEU A 122 -3.62 17.20 -2.73
N LEU A 123 -3.74 15.99 -3.32
CA LEU A 123 -3.29 14.75 -2.67
C LEU A 123 -1.77 14.77 -2.40
N GLU A 124 -0.97 15.23 -3.36
CA GLU A 124 0.47 15.42 -3.18
C GLU A 124 0.76 16.40 -2.04
N ALA A 125 0.06 17.53 -2.01
CA ALA A 125 0.23 18.54 -0.98
C ALA A 125 -0.22 18.05 0.41
N MET A 126 -1.28 17.24 0.51
CA MET A 126 -1.69 16.61 1.76
C MET A 126 -0.59 15.66 2.29
N LEU A 127 -0.01 14.83 1.41
CA LEU A 127 1.10 13.95 1.80
C LEU A 127 2.32 14.73 2.26
N GLU A 128 2.69 15.78 1.52
CA GLU A 128 3.84 16.65 1.80
C GLU A 128 3.68 17.43 3.11
N ARG A 129 2.49 17.97 3.36
CA ARG A 129 2.19 18.77 4.56
C ARG A 129 1.76 17.91 5.75
N GLY A 130 1.59 16.60 5.57
CA GLY A 130 1.26 15.67 6.66
C GLY A 130 -0.21 15.65 7.06
N VAL A 131 -1.14 16.09 6.20
CA VAL A 131 -2.58 15.91 6.42
C VAL A 131 -2.95 14.48 6.04
N THR A 132 -3.29 13.66 7.02
CA THR A 132 -3.61 12.24 6.81
C THR A 132 -5.07 11.97 7.19
N PRO A 133 -5.92 11.51 6.25
CA PRO A 133 -7.30 11.17 6.58
C PRO A 133 -7.41 10.07 7.64
N VAL A 134 -8.40 10.19 8.53
CA VAL A 134 -8.77 9.14 9.48
C VAL A 134 -9.73 8.19 8.78
N ILE A 135 -9.30 6.96 8.55
CA ILE A 135 -10.02 5.99 7.72
C ILE A 135 -10.34 4.76 8.59
N PRO A 136 -11.63 4.47 8.86
CA PRO A 136 -12.01 3.27 9.58
C PRO A 136 -11.57 1.98 8.85
N ALA A 137 -11.15 0.97 9.60
CA ALA A 137 -10.57 -0.25 9.05
C ALA A 137 -11.58 -1.27 8.50
N GLN A 138 -12.89 -1.13 8.81
CA GLN A 138 -13.93 -2.07 8.38
C GLN A 138 -14.95 -1.41 7.45
N GLY A 139 -15.56 -2.20 6.56
CA GLY A 139 -16.67 -1.77 5.69
C GLY A 139 -16.42 -1.95 4.19
N SER A 140 -15.19 -2.27 3.76
CA SER A 140 -14.93 -2.70 2.38
C SER A 140 -15.23 -4.19 2.19
N VAL A 141 -15.79 -4.55 1.03
CA VAL A 141 -15.97 -5.95 0.59
C VAL A 141 -14.89 -6.41 -0.41
N GLY A 142 -13.96 -5.53 -0.80
CA GLY A 142 -12.77 -5.89 -1.58
C GLY A 142 -13.00 -6.41 -3.02
N ALA A 143 -14.21 -6.34 -3.57
CA ALA A 143 -14.54 -6.98 -4.85
C ALA A 143 -14.07 -6.20 -6.11
N SER A 144 -14.35 -4.90 -6.17
CA SER A 144 -13.98 -4.04 -7.33
C SER A 144 -13.66 -2.59 -6.96
N GLY A 145 -14.02 -2.17 -5.75
CA GLY A 145 -13.66 -0.88 -5.19
C GLY A 145 -13.69 -0.92 -3.67
N ASP A 146 -12.64 -0.39 -3.05
CA ASP A 146 -12.57 -0.13 -1.62
C ASP A 146 -13.37 1.15 -1.29
N LEU A 147 -14.66 1.12 -1.65
CA LEU A 147 -15.52 2.30 -1.71
C LEU A 147 -15.57 3.04 -0.38
N ALA A 148 -15.83 2.31 0.71
CA ALA A 148 -16.01 2.94 2.02
C ALA A 148 -14.71 3.59 2.56
N PRO A 149 -13.57 2.88 2.62
CA PRO A 149 -12.31 3.49 3.04
C PRO A 149 -11.86 4.67 2.16
N LEU A 150 -11.99 4.53 0.83
CA LEU A 150 -11.62 5.61 -0.09
C LEU A 150 -12.58 6.80 -0.01
N SER A 151 -13.85 6.57 0.35
CA SER A 151 -14.80 7.66 0.60
C SER A 151 -14.39 8.47 1.83
N HIS A 152 -13.96 7.83 2.92
CA HIS A 152 -13.43 8.53 4.10
C HIS A 152 -12.18 9.36 3.78
N MET A 153 -11.27 8.83 2.95
CA MET A 153 -10.14 9.61 2.42
C MET A 153 -10.62 10.82 1.63
N THR A 154 -11.55 10.61 0.69
CA THR A 154 -12.05 11.63 -0.23
C THR A 154 -12.87 12.69 0.48
N ALA A 155 -13.59 12.33 1.55
CA ALA A 155 -14.33 13.26 2.38
C ALA A 155 -13.42 14.39 2.88
N VAL A 156 -12.19 14.09 3.28
CA VAL A 156 -11.21 15.10 3.71
C VAL A 156 -10.87 16.07 2.59
N LEU A 157 -10.65 15.58 1.36
CA LEU A 157 -10.32 16.43 0.21
C LEU A 157 -11.44 17.43 -0.11
N ILE A 158 -12.70 17.07 0.13
CA ILE A 158 -13.87 17.94 -0.05
C ILE A 158 -14.25 18.71 1.24
N GLY A 159 -13.39 18.71 2.26
CA GLY A 159 -13.55 19.49 3.48
C GLY A 159 -14.42 18.84 4.57
N HIS A 160 -14.79 17.58 4.41
CA HIS A 160 -15.57 16.78 5.35
C HIS A 160 -14.72 15.70 6.04
N GLY A 161 -15.33 14.85 6.85
CA GLY A 161 -14.63 13.76 7.55
C GLY A 161 -13.64 14.25 8.61
N LYS A 162 -12.72 13.37 9.01
CA LYS A 162 -11.70 13.64 10.03
C LYS A 162 -10.31 13.40 9.45
N ALA A 163 -9.33 14.19 9.87
CA ALA A 163 -7.93 14.01 9.50
C ALA A 163 -7.02 14.23 10.71
N ALA A 164 -5.92 13.47 10.74
CA ALA A 164 -4.81 13.71 11.63
C ALA A 164 -3.87 14.75 11.00
N TYR A 165 -3.52 15.78 11.77
CA TYR A 165 -2.56 16.81 11.39
C TYR A 165 -1.81 17.29 12.64
N GLN A 166 -0.47 17.31 12.57
CA GLN A 166 0.42 17.70 13.68
C GLN A 166 0.09 17.02 15.03
N GLY A 167 -0.18 15.70 14.99
CA GLY A 167 -0.47 14.90 16.17
C GLY A 167 -1.89 15.04 16.74
N ARG A 168 -2.78 15.79 16.07
CA ARG A 168 -4.17 16.00 16.50
C ARG A 168 -5.16 15.52 15.44
N ILE A 169 -6.24 14.88 15.87
CA ILE A 169 -7.39 14.58 15.01
C ILE A 169 -8.33 15.78 15.03
N MET A 170 -8.72 16.25 13.86
CA MET A 170 -9.65 17.37 13.69
C MET A 170 -10.53 17.17 12.45
N ASP A 171 -11.50 18.07 12.23
CA ASP A 171 -12.33 18.08 11.02
C ASP A 171 -11.46 18.24 9.76
N GLY A 172 -11.79 17.51 8.70
CA GLY A 172 -10.98 17.47 7.47
C GLY A 172 -10.75 18.86 6.87
N GLY A 173 -11.80 19.69 6.76
CA GLY A 173 -11.66 21.07 6.30
C GLY A 173 -10.79 21.94 7.22
N ALA A 174 -10.86 21.72 8.54
CA ALA A 174 -10.00 22.42 9.50
C ALA A 174 -8.53 21.99 9.36
N ALA A 175 -8.27 20.69 9.15
CA ALA A 175 -6.93 20.17 8.91
C ALA A 175 -6.32 20.71 7.62
N LEU A 176 -7.09 20.74 6.52
CA LEU A 176 -6.65 21.35 5.26
C LEU A 176 -6.29 22.83 5.47
N LYS A 177 -7.18 23.61 6.09
CA LYS A 177 -6.94 25.03 6.37
C LYS A 177 -5.70 25.24 7.24
N ALA A 178 -5.53 24.44 8.30
CA ALA A 178 -4.36 24.50 9.20
C ALA A 178 -3.05 24.13 8.48
N ALA A 179 -3.14 23.35 7.41
CA ALA A 179 -2.01 23.05 6.51
C ALA A 179 -1.86 24.08 5.39
N GLY A 180 -2.68 25.13 5.30
CA GLY A 180 -2.65 26.10 4.19
C GLY A 180 -3.12 25.51 2.85
N LEU A 181 -4.04 24.53 2.90
CA LEU A 181 -4.68 23.89 1.77
C LEU A 181 -6.17 24.24 1.75
N SER A 182 -6.78 24.15 0.57
CA SER A 182 -8.20 24.39 0.36
C SER A 182 -8.91 23.11 -0.09
N PRO A 183 -10.14 22.85 0.37
CA PRO A 183 -10.97 21.78 -0.17
C PRO A 183 -11.23 21.93 -1.68
N ILE A 184 -11.42 20.81 -2.36
CA ILE A 184 -11.83 20.77 -3.77
C ILE A 184 -13.34 20.55 -3.91
N THR A 185 -13.89 21.01 -5.03
CA THR A 185 -15.23 20.65 -5.50
C THR A 185 -15.10 19.60 -6.59
N LEU A 186 -15.76 18.44 -6.42
CA LEU A 186 -15.70 17.35 -7.38
C LEU A 186 -16.50 17.66 -8.65
N GLY A 187 -15.89 17.40 -9.80
CA GLY A 187 -16.50 17.47 -11.12
C GLY A 187 -17.05 16.12 -11.60
N PRO A 188 -17.54 16.04 -12.84
CA PRO A 188 -18.07 14.80 -13.43
C PRO A 188 -17.11 13.62 -13.25
N LYS A 189 -17.62 12.47 -12.81
CA LYS A 189 -16.89 11.21 -12.53
C LYS A 189 -15.84 11.27 -11.42
N GLU A 190 -15.43 12.42 -10.93
CA GLU A 190 -14.28 12.50 -10.03
C GLU A 190 -14.53 11.82 -8.68
N GLY A 191 -15.73 11.96 -8.10
CA GLY A 191 -16.08 11.23 -6.88
C GLY A 191 -15.96 9.73 -7.06
N LEU A 192 -16.47 9.20 -8.18
CA LEU A 192 -16.31 7.80 -8.53
C LEU A 192 -14.85 7.41 -8.78
N ALA A 193 -14.06 8.23 -9.47
CA ALA A 193 -12.64 7.98 -9.73
C ALA A 193 -11.81 7.89 -8.43
N PHE A 194 -12.18 8.68 -7.43
CA PHE A 194 -11.56 8.65 -6.11
C PHE A 194 -11.85 7.37 -5.34
N ILE A 195 -13.06 6.80 -5.45
CA ILE A 195 -13.46 5.68 -4.59
C ILE A 195 -13.44 4.31 -5.27
N ASN A 196 -13.49 4.27 -6.59
CA ASN A 196 -13.53 3.03 -7.36
C ASN A 196 -12.12 2.51 -7.67
N GLY A 197 -11.51 1.81 -6.71
CA GLY A 197 -10.24 1.13 -6.88
C GLY A 197 -9.82 0.33 -5.65
N THR A 198 -8.72 -0.43 -5.74
CA THR A 198 -8.30 -1.41 -4.74
C THR A 198 -7.19 -0.90 -3.81
N GLN A 199 -7.07 0.42 -3.64
CA GLN A 199 -5.92 0.99 -2.92
C GLN A 199 -5.86 0.60 -1.44
N PHE A 200 -7.00 0.41 -0.77
CA PHE A 200 -7.01 0.06 0.65
C PHE A 200 -6.55 -1.39 0.87
N SER A 201 -7.13 -2.32 0.11
CA SER A 201 -6.75 -3.74 0.12
C SER A 201 -5.29 -3.93 -0.31
N THR A 202 -4.86 -3.22 -1.36
CA THR A 202 -3.46 -3.24 -1.84
C THR A 202 -2.50 -2.68 -0.79
N ALA A 203 -2.85 -1.59 -0.10
CA ALA A 203 -2.01 -1.04 0.96
C ALA A 203 -1.83 -2.03 2.13
N HIS A 204 -2.89 -2.77 2.50
CA HIS A 204 -2.80 -3.81 3.54
C HIS A 204 -1.96 -5.01 3.08
N ALA A 205 -2.17 -5.48 1.86
CA ALA A 205 -1.38 -6.58 1.28
C ALA A 205 0.11 -6.23 1.24
N LEU A 206 0.45 -5.03 0.77
CA LEU A 206 1.83 -4.54 0.75
C LEU A 206 2.41 -4.35 2.15
N ALA A 207 1.67 -3.77 3.08
CA ALA A 207 2.11 -3.63 4.47
C ALA A 207 2.38 -5.01 5.12
N GLY A 208 1.52 -6.00 4.83
CA GLY A 208 1.72 -7.39 5.23
C GLY A 208 2.98 -7.99 4.63
N LEU A 209 3.16 -7.86 3.31
CA LEU A 209 4.33 -8.32 2.57
C LEU A 209 5.63 -7.72 3.14
N PHE A 210 5.69 -6.39 3.35
CA PHE A 210 6.89 -5.73 3.86
C PHE A 210 7.23 -6.17 5.29
N LYS A 211 6.22 -6.32 6.15
CA LYS A 211 6.41 -6.83 7.51
C LYS A 211 6.84 -8.29 7.52
N ALA A 212 6.22 -9.13 6.68
CA ALA A 212 6.55 -10.54 6.57
C ALA A 212 7.97 -10.76 6.04
N TRP A 213 8.43 -9.95 5.06
CA TRP A 213 9.80 -10.02 4.57
C TRP A 213 10.82 -9.66 5.66
N ARG A 214 10.54 -8.60 6.44
CA ARG A 214 11.37 -8.24 7.59
C ARG A 214 11.35 -9.35 8.67
N ALA A 215 10.19 -9.97 8.91
CA ALA A 215 10.08 -11.08 9.85
C ALA A 215 10.88 -12.31 9.38
N ALA A 216 10.85 -12.63 8.09
CA ALA A 216 11.66 -13.71 7.50
C ALA A 216 13.16 -13.42 7.67
N GLN A 217 13.61 -12.19 7.39
CA GLN A 217 15.00 -11.79 7.61
C GLN A 217 15.41 -11.90 9.09
N ASN A 218 14.56 -11.44 10.01
CA ASN A 218 14.79 -11.58 11.45
C ASN A 218 14.87 -13.05 11.85
N ALA A 219 14.00 -13.92 11.28
CA ALA A 219 14.00 -15.34 11.55
C ALA A 219 15.34 -16.01 11.16
N LEU A 220 16.00 -15.55 10.08
CA LEU A 220 17.34 -16.03 9.72
C LEU A 220 18.36 -15.77 10.83
N VAL A 221 18.40 -14.52 11.32
CA VAL A 221 19.34 -14.09 12.35
C VAL A 221 19.05 -14.79 13.68
N THR A 222 17.79 -14.82 14.12
CA THR A 222 17.42 -15.46 15.39
C THR A 222 17.62 -16.97 15.34
N SER A 223 17.39 -17.60 14.18
CA SER A 223 17.64 -19.03 14.01
C SER A 223 19.12 -19.33 14.06
N ALA A 224 19.97 -18.55 13.38
CA ALA A 224 21.42 -18.69 13.48
C ALA A 224 21.90 -18.55 14.93
N MET A 225 21.48 -17.49 15.64
CA MET A 225 21.83 -17.31 17.05
C MET A 225 21.36 -18.47 17.93
N SER A 226 20.15 -18.99 17.69
CA SER A 226 19.61 -20.12 18.46
C SER A 226 20.39 -21.40 18.17
N THR A 227 20.70 -21.67 16.90
CA THR A 227 21.56 -22.80 16.49
C THR A 227 22.92 -22.70 17.18
N ASP A 228 23.53 -21.52 17.19
CA ASP A 228 24.83 -21.33 17.81
C ASP A 228 24.79 -21.57 19.33
N ALA A 229 23.84 -20.94 20.01
CA ALA A 229 23.71 -21.00 21.48
C ALA A 229 23.48 -22.42 22.01
N ILE A 230 22.82 -23.29 21.24
CA ILE A 230 22.59 -24.68 21.65
C ILE A 230 23.72 -25.62 21.23
N MET A 231 24.83 -25.07 20.73
CA MET A 231 25.90 -25.86 20.14
C MET A 231 25.38 -26.73 18.98
N GLY A 232 24.60 -26.13 18.07
CA GLY A 232 23.96 -26.84 16.96
C GLY A 232 24.90 -27.08 15.78
N SER A 233 24.66 -28.16 15.04
CA SER A 233 25.44 -28.52 13.85
C SER A 233 25.14 -27.60 12.68
N THR A 234 26.20 -27.13 12.01
CA THR A 234 26.10 -26.40 10.74
C THR A 234 26.07 -27.31 9.51
N ALA A 235 26.36 -28.62 9.66
CA ALA A 235 26.36 -29.59 8.57
C ALA A 235 25.04 -29.62 7.74
N PRO A 236 23.85 -29.42 8.35
CA PRO A 236 22.61 -29.36 7.57
C PRO A 236 22.45 -28.13 6.68
N THR A 237 23.31 -27.13 6.80
CA THR A 237 23.31 -25.91 5.95
C THR A 237 24.20 -26.03 4.72
N GLN A 238 24.80 -27.20 4.47
CA GLN A 238 25.75 -27.39 3.38
C GLN A 238 25.10 -27.18 1.99
N PRO A 239 25.74 -26.42 1.07
CA PRO A 239 25.14 -26.04 -0.21
C PRO A 239 24.59 -27.21 -1.03
N GLU A 240 25.30 -28.33 -1.07
CA GLU A 240 24.96 -29.53 -1.86
C GLU A 240 23.62 -30.15 -1.43
N ILE A 241 23.31 -30.13 -0.12
CA ILE A 241 22.05 -30.66 0.42
C ILE A 241 20.86 -29.86 -0.15
N HIS A 242 21.01 -28.54 -0.21
CA HIS A 242 19.96 -27.64 -0.66
C HIS A 242 19.87 -27.58 -2.19
N ALA A 243 21.00 -27.67 -2.88
CA ALA A 243 21.05 -27.76 -4.33
C ALA A 243 20.31 -29.00 -4.85
N LEU A 244 20.43 -30.15 -4.17
CA LEU A 244 19.70 -31.37 -4.52
C LEU A 244 18.17 -31.24 -4.43
N ARG A 245 17.66 -30.35 -3.55
CA ARG A 245 16.22 -30.06 -3.42
C ARG A 245 15.74 -29.01 -4.41
N GLY A 246 16.58 -28.03 -4.75
CA GLY A 246 16.32 -27.05 -5.81
C GLY A 246 15.35 -25.90 -5.43
N HIS A 247 14.85 -25.84 -4.20
CA HIS A 247 13.99 -24.73 -3.77
C HIS A 247 14.81 -23.47 -3.50
N ARG A 248 14.50 -22.39 -4.23
CA ARG A 248 15.24 -21.13 -4.17
C ARG A 248 15.30 -20.56 -2.75
N GLY A 249 14.16 -20.43 -2.07
CA GLY A 249 14.12 -19.88 -0.72
C GLY A 249 14.91 -20.73 0.28
N GLN A 250 14.87 -22.06 0.14
CA GLN A 250 15.63 -22.97 0.99
C GLN A 250 17.15 -22.80 0.81
N ILE A 251 17.61 -22.72 -0.45
CA ILE A 251 19.02 -22.51 -0.78
C ILE A 251 19.54 -21.19 -0.20
N GLU A 252 18.80 -20.11 -0.41
CA GLU A 252 19.18 -18.79 0.08
C GLU A 252 19.16 -18.71 1.62
N THR A 253 18.17 -19.32 2.27
CA THR A 253 18.09 -19.39 3.73
C THR A 253 19.29 -20.12 4.32
N ALA A 254 19.64 -21.29 3.77
CA ALA A 254 20.80 -22.04 4.21
C ALA A 254 22.11 -21.26 4.01
N ALA A 255 22.24 -20.58 2.87
CA ALA A 255 23.40 -19.74 2.59
C ALA A 255 23.54 -18.59 3.59
N ALA A 256 22.44 -17.91 3.92
CA ALA A 256 22.44 -16.84 4.91
C ALA A 256 22.80 -17.36 6.31
N MET A 257 22.19 -18.48 6.75
CA MET A 257 22.51 -19.07 8.06
C MET A 257 23.98 -19.49 8.17
N ARG A 258 24.52 -20.13 7.12
CA ARG A 258 25.93 -20.54 7.08
C ARG A 258 26.87 -19.33 7.16
N ALA A 259 26.56 -18.24 6.47
CA ALA A 259 27.35 -17.01 6.53
C ALA A 259 27.27 -16.35 7.92
N LEU A 260 26.12 -16.40 8.59
CA LEU A 260 25.95 -15.85 9.94
C LEU A 260 26.67 -16.67 11.03
N LEU A 261 26.82 -17.97 10.83
CA LEU A 261 27.47 -18.91 11.76
C LEU A 261 28.96 -19.11 11.48
N ASP A 262 29.49 -18.50 10.42
CA ASP A 262 30.88 -18.63 10.04
C ASP A 262 31.79 -18.03 11.13
N GLY A 263 32.83 -18.78 11.49
CA GLY A 263 33.78 -18.37 12.54
C GLY A 263 33.25 -18.41 13.99
N SER A 264 32.12 -19.06 14.28
CA SER A 264 31.65 -19.19 15.66
C SER A 264 32.57 -20.07 16.53
N ASP A 265 33.05 -19.51 17.65
CA ASP A 265 33.79 -20.22 18.69
C ASP A 265 32.90 -21.22 19.45
N ILE A 266 31.61 -20.90 19.63
CA ILE A 266 30.66 -21.83 20.26
C ILE A 266 30.53 -23.07 19.39
N ARG A 267 30.29 -22.89 18.09
CA ARG A 267 30.33 -23.97 17.09
C ARG A 267 31.62 -24.77 17.16
N ALA A 268 32.77 -24.11 17.22
CA ALA A 268 34.07 -24.78 17.25
C ALA A 268 34.28 -25.65 18.51
N SER A 269 33.74 -25.22 19.65
CA SER A 269 33.98 -25.86 20.96
C SER A 269 33.46 -27.30 21.11
N HIS A 270 32.60 -27.76 20.21
CA HIS A 270 31.94 -29.07 20.28
C HIS A 270 31.89 -29.80 18.92
N VAL A 271 32.71 -29.39 17.95
CA VAL A 271 32.83 -30.14 16.69
C VAL A 271 33.29 -31.57 16.96
N ASP A 272 34.22 -31.72 17.90
CA ASP A 272 34.74 -33.00 18.36
C ASP A 272 34.10 -33.40 19.69
N GLY A 273 33.67 -34.65 19.81
CA GLY A 273 33.11 -35.20 21.06
C GLY A 273 31.62 -34.91 21.29
N ASP A 274 30.92 -34.29 20.35
CA ASP A 274 29.45 -34.19 20.41
C ASP A 274 28.79 -35.54 20.08
N THR A 275 28.02 -36.07 21.03
CA THR A 275 27.29 -37.34 20.87
C THR A 275 26.03 -37.21 20.02
N ARG A 276 25.57 -35.99 19.72
CA ARG A 276 24.37 -35.76 18.90
C ARG A 276 24.65 -36.08 17.44
N VAL A 277 23.87 -37.01 16.87
CA VAL A 277 23.94 -37.34 15.45
C VAL A 277 23.28 -36.25 14.59
N GLN A 278 22.17 -35.69 15.08
CA GLN A 278 21.41 -34.64 14.41
C GLN A 278 20.69 -33.76 15.42
N ASP A 279 20.55 -32.48 15.11
CA ASP A 279 19.70 -31.57 15.87
C ASP A 279 18.20 -31.82 15.62
N PRO A 280 17.33 -31.40 16.57
CA PRO A 280 15.89 -31.36 16.38
C PRO A 280 15.47 -30.56 15.14
N TYR A 281 14.28 -30.86 14.62
CA TYR A 281 13.79 -30.26 13.37
C TYR A 281 13.67 -28.73 13.44
N CYS A 282 13.32 -28.18 14.61
CA CYS A 282 13.24 -26.73 14.79
C CYS A 282 14.58 -25.99 14.56
N ILE A 283 15.70 -26.72 14.57
CA ILE A 283 17.03 -26.22 14.26
C ILE A 283 17.41 -26.67 12.85
N ARG A 284 17.46 -27.98 12.64
CA ARG A 284 17.99 -28.59 11.41
C ARG A 284 17.17 -28.29 10.16
N CYS A 285 15.85 -28.10 10.30
CA CYS A 285 14.95 -27.89 9.18
C CYS A 285 14.63 -26.39 8.95
N GLN A 286 15.37 -25.46 9.57
CA GLN A 286 15.08 -24.05 9.38
C GLN A 286 15.19 -23.56 7.93
N PRO A 287 16.20 -23.99 7.14
CA PRO A 287 16.24 -23.69 5.72
C PRO A 287 14.95 -24.02 4.97
N GLN A 288 14.36 -25.17 5.27
CA GLN A 288 13.15 -25.67 4.61
C GLN A 288 11.93 -24.83 5.01
N VAL A 289 11.80 -24.50 6.30
CA VAL A 289 10.64 -23.78 6.84
C VAL A 289 10.66 -22.31 6.42
N THR A 290 11.74 -21.58 6.75
CA THR A 290 11.85 -20.16 6.40
C THR A 290 11.97 -19.98 4.89
N GLY A 291 12.67 -20.89 4.19
CA GLY A 291 12.78 -20.87 2.74
C GLY A 291 11.44 -21.02 2.02
N ALA A 292 10.57 -21.92 2.48
CA ALA A 292 9.23 -22.06 1.91
C ALA A 292 8.39 -20.78 2.10
N ALA A 293 8.44 -20.17 3.29
CA ALA A 293 7.80 -18.88 3.52
C ALA A 293 8.36 -17.79 2.60
N MET A 294 9.67 -17.78 2.38
CA MET A 294 10.31 -16.82 1.48
C MET A 294 9.84 -16.98 0.02
N ASP A 295 9.65 -18.21 -0.44
CA ASP A 295 9.17 -18.47 -1.80
C ASP A 295 7.70 -18.07 -1.99
N VAL A 296 6.84 -18.25 -0.97
CA VAL A 296 5.44 -17.77 -1.02
C VAL A 296 5.38 -16.24 -1.12
N LEU A 297 6.15 -15.54 -0.29
CA LEU A 297 6.15 -14.08 -0.26
C LEU A 297 6.69 -13.45 -1.56
N ARG A 298 7.49 -14.17 -2.36
CA ARG A 298 7.91 -13.73 -3.70
C ARG A 298 6.82 -13.78 -4.76
N GLN A 299 5.77 -14.56 -4.52
CA GLN A 299 4.63 -14.67 -5.43
C GLN A 299 3.58 -13.58 -5.20
N ALA A 300 3.77 -12.75 -4.16
CA ALA A 300 2.89 -11.65 -3.79
C ALA A 300 2.97 -10.43 -4.72
#